data_AF-A0A2H1WSA3-F1
#
_entry.id   AF-A0A2H1WSA3-F1
#
_cell.length_a   1.000
_cell.length_b   1.000
_cell.length_c   1.000
_cell.angle_alpha   90.00
_cell.angle_beta   90.00
_cell.angle_gamma   90.00
#
_symmetry.space_group_name_H-M   'P 1'
#
loop_
_entity.id
_entity.type
_entity.pdbx_description
1 polymer ?
#
loop_
_entity_poly.entity_id
_entity_poly.type
_entity_poly.pdbx_seq_one_letter_code
_entity_poly.pdbx_strand_id
1 'polypeptide(L)'
;MPREHWLDYAVEKYGEKLVADMKVVFSILYLYLPVPIFWSLFDQQGSRWTFQASRLRSEVFGVTLMPDQLQVMNPAMVLLMIPVCPGGAWPLLPDMPPLQKMFIGGMLAAMAFVSAGILQIGIERSTLQVPGHRQTGLVIMNTLGCAVDMAIRGEGLATVEQHGTALMTPLPHKGLTVTATSPVNCAGRVMKKHITKEELKTVAGM
;
A
#
# COMPACT_ATOMS: atom_id res chain seq x y z
N MET A 1 -41.36 28.99 29.11
CA MET A 1 -41.14 27.53 29.24
C MET A 1 -39.98 27.16 28.33
N PRO A 2 -39.06 26.28 28.76
CA PRO A 2 -38.01 25.80 27.87
C PRO A 2 -38.65 25.08 26.68
N ARG A 3 -38.22 25.40 25.46
CA ARG A 3 -38.67 24.72 24.24
C ARG A 3 -37.92 23.40 24.10
N GLU A 4 -38.52 22.38 23.50
CA GLU A 4 -37.89 21.05 23.34
C GLU A 4 -36.66 21.06 22.44
N HIS A 5 -36.65 21.90 21.39
CA HIS A 5 -35.51 22.05 20.50
C HIS A 5 -34.96 23.48 20.55
N TRP A 6 -33.63 23.62 20.64
CA TRP A 6 -32.97 24.94 20.74
C TRP A 6 -33.27 25.89 19.58
N LEU A 7 -33.63 25.34 18.42
CA LEU A 7 -34.04 26.12 17.25
C LEU A 7 -35.44 26.75 17.39
N ASP A 8 -36.27 26.29 18.33
CA ASP A 8 -37.64 26.80 18.52
C ASP A 8 -37.65 28.22 19.11
N TYR A 9 -36.54 28.67 19.70
CA TYR A 9 -36.35 30.05 20.12
C TYR A 9 -36.27 31.02 18.94
N ALA A 10 -35.98 30.54 17.73
CA ALA A 10 -35.89 31.34 16.52
C ALA A 10 -37.24 31.51 15.80
N VAL A 11 -38.29 30.80 16.24
CA VAL A 11 -39.61 30.78 15.56
C VAL A 11 -40.24 32.16 15.50
N GLU A 12 -40.14 32.94 16.58
CA GLU A 12 -40.74 34.28 16.67
C GLU A 12 -40.17 35.26 15.63
N LYS A 13 -38.89 35.10 15.28
CA LYS A 13 -38.19 36.00 14.35
C LYS A 13 -38.21 35.52 12.90
N TYR A 14 -38.20 34.21 12.67
CA TYR A 14 -37.98 33.62 11.34
C TYR A 14 -39.15 32.77 10.82
N GLY A 15 -40.18 32.54 11.64
CA GLY A 15 -41.35 31.75 11.29
C GLY A 15 -41.18 30.24 11.47
N GLU A 16 -42.28 29.54 11.74
CA GLU A 16 -42.29 28.10 12.05
C GLU A 16 -41.78 27.23 10.90
N LYS A 17 -42.13 27.57 9.65
CA LYS A 17 -41.73 26.81 8.47
C LYS A 17 -40.21 26.78 8.29
N LEU A 18 -39.52 27.91 8.41
CA LEU A 18 -38.08 27.98 8.25
C LEU A 18 -37.35 27.21 9.36
N VAL A 19 -37.83 27.31 10.60
CA VAL A 19 -37.26 26.58 11.73
C VAL A 19 -37.44 25.07 11.54
N ALA A 20 -38.60 24.63 11.06
CA ALA A 20 -38.85 23.22 10.75
C ALA A 20 -37.92 22.72 9.63
N ASP A 21 -37.77 23.48 8.54
CA ASP A 21 -36.87 23.14 7.42
C ASP A 21 -35.41 23.04 7.91
N MET A 22 -34.98 23.95 8.78
CA MET A 22 -33.62 23.94 9.31
C MET A 22 -33.36 22.73 10.22
N LYS A 23 -34.36 22.24 10.99
CA LYS A 23 -34.25 20.97 11.73
C LYS A 23 -34.06 19.77 10.78
N VAL A 24 -34.71 19.77 9.62
CA VAL A 24 -34.51 18.75 8.59
C VAL A 24 -33.10 18.82 8.01
N VAL A 25 -32.60 20.03 7.72
CA VAL A 25 -31.21 20.22 7.23
C VAL A 25 -30.19 19.68 8.22
N PHE A 26 -30.35 19.94 9.53
CA PHE A 26 -29.47 19.36 10.55
C PHE A 26 -29.53 17.82 10.57
N SER A 27 -30.72 17.23 10.37
CA SER A 27 -30.88 15.78 10.28
C SER A 27 -30.16 15.20 9.05
N ILE A 28 -30.21 15.91 7.91
CA ILE A 28 -29.45 15.54 6.69
C ILE A 28 -27.95 15.68 6.93
N LEU A 29 -27.50 16.71 7.64
CA LEU A 29 -26.09 16.90 7.97
C LEU A 29 -25.55 15.71 8.78
N TYR A 30 -26.30 15.24 9.79
CA TYR A 30 -25.95 14.04 10.54
C TYR A 30 -25.87 12.80 9.64
N LEU A 31 -26.82 12.63 8.71
CA LEU A 31 -26.80 11.53 7.74
C LEU A 31 -25.55 11.57 6.83
N TYR A 32 -25.03 12.77 6.53
CA TYR A 32 -23.89 12.99 5.65
C TYR A 32 -22.53 12.94 6.35
N LEU A 33 -22.47 12.76 7.68
CA LEU A 33 -21.21 12.63 8.42
C LEU A 33 -20.23 11.56 7.88
N PRO A 34 -20.68 10.40 7.36
CA PRO A 34 -19.77 9.42 6.78
C PRO A 34 -19.19 9.82 5.41
N VAL A 35 -19.79 10.79 4.72
CA VAL A 35 -19.43 11.17 3.35
C VAL A 35 -18.01 11.72 3.25
N PRO A 36 -17.54 12.65 4.11
CA PRO A 36 -16.14 13.08 4.11
C PRO A 36 -15.16 11.93 4.35
N ILE A 37 -15.50 10.96 5.20
CA ILE A 37 -14.66 9.78 5.47
C ILE A 37 -14.51 8.96 4.19
N PHE A 38 -15.61 8.69 3.49
CA PHE A 38 -15.59 8.01 2.19
C PHE A 38 -14.68 8.72 1.18
N TRP A 39 -14.81 10.04 1.03
CA TRP A 39 -13.97 10.81 0.11
C TRP A 39 -12.48 10.79 0.51
N SER A 40 -12.19 10.92 1.82
CA SER A 40 -10.81 10.81 2.31
C SER A 40 -10.17 9.45 2.03
N LEU A 41 -10.98 8.38 2.03
CA LEU A 41 -10.54 7.03 1.68
C LEU A 41 -10.35 6.92 0.16
N PHE A 42 -11.30 7.42 -0.62
CA PHE A 42 -11.24 7.39 -2.08
C PHE A 42 -10.01 8.12 -2.63
N ASP A 43 -9.68 9.30 -2.08
CA ASP A 43 -8.53 10.10 -2.51
C ASP A 43 -7.17 9.43 -2.23
N GLN A 44 -7.11 8.40 -1.37
CA GLN A 44 -5.87 7.65 -1.15
C GLN A 44 -5.43 6.84 -2.37
N GLN A 45 -6.34 6.55 -3.31
CA GLN A 45 -6.01 5.86 -4.55
C GLN A 45 -4.98 6.63 -5.38
N GLY A 46 -5.03 7.97 -5.38
CA GLY A 46 -4.09 8.81 -6.15
C GLY A 46 -2.70 8.95 -5.52
N SER A 47 -2.54 8.62 -4.23
CA SER A 47 -1.32 8.88 -3.46
C SER A 47 -0.72 7.62 -2.81
N ARG A 48 -1.46 6.95 -1.93
CA ARG A 48 -0.98 5.78 -1.21
C ARG A 48 -0.91 4.55 -2.10
N TRP A 49 -1.89 4.37 -2.98
CA TRP A 49 -1.90 3.20 -3.86
C TRP A 49 -0.90 3.33 -5.01
N THR A 50 -0.69 4.54 -5.53
CA THR A 50 0.44 4.84 -6.45
C THR A 50 1.79 4.58 -5.80
N PHE A 51 1.98 4.97 -4.53
CA PHE A 51 3.19 4.62 -3.79
C PHE A 51 3.36 3.11 -3.61
N GLN A 52 2.29 2.38 -3.25
CA GLN A 52 2.34 0.92 -3.20
C GLN A 52 2.70 0.29 -4.55
N ALA A 53 2.11 0.78 -5.64
CA ALA A 53 2.42 0.36 -7.01
C ALA A 53 3.88 0.60 -7.39
N SER A 54 4.52 1.66 -6.88
CA SER A 54 5.96 1.91 -7.11
C SER A 54 6.89 0.86 -6.50
N ARG A 55 6.40 0.09 -5.52
CA ARG A 55 7.13 -1.00 -4.85
C ARG A 55 6.78 -2.38 -5.41
N LEU A 56 5.90 -2.44 -6.41
CA LEU A 56 5.50 -3.66 -7.09
C LEU A 56 6.20 -3.76 -8.44
N ARG A 57 6.24 -4.98 -8.99
CA ARG A 57 6.74 -5.21 -10.35
C ARG A 57 5.87 -4.44 -11.34
N SER A 58 6.49 -3.57 -12.12
CA SER A 58 5.81 -2.67 -13.06
C SER A 58 5.46 -3.34 -14.40
N GLU A 59 5.80 -4.61 -14.59
CA GLU A 59 5.54 -5.34 -15.82
C GLU A 59 4.21 -6.12 -15.72
N VAL A 60 3.25 -5.72 -16.53
CA VAL A 60 1.90 -6.31 -16.58
C VAL A 60 1.64 -6.74 -18.03
N PHE A 61 1.43 -8.03 -18.26
CA PHE A 61 1.22 -8.62 -19.60
C PHE A 61 2.30 -8.23 -20.64
N GLY A 62 3.56 -8.11 -20.23
CA GLY A 62 4.69 -7.74 -21.11
C GLY A 62 4.81 -6.25 -21.43
N VAL A 63 3.96 -5.41 -20.82
CA VAL A 63 4.04 -3.94 -20.91
C VAL A 63 4.48 -3.38 -19.55
N THR A 64 5.46 -2.47 -19.56
CA THR A 64 5.87 -1.75 -18.36
C THR A 64 4.92 -0.60 -18.09
N LEU A 65 4.07 -0.72 -17.06
CA LEU A 65 3.11 0.30 -16.65
C LEU A 65 3.70 1.18 -15.55
N MET A 66 3.69 2.49 -15.75
CA MET A 66 4.16 3.44 -14.73
C MET A 66 3.14 3.51 -13.58
N PRO A 67 3.55 3.62 -12.31
CA PRO A 67 2.63 3.70 -11.17
C PRO A 67 1.55 4.78 -11.31
N ASP A 68 1.91 5.96 -11.84
CA ASP A 68 0.97 7.08 -12.00
C ASP A 68 -0.10 6.81 -13.07
N GLN A 69 0.20 5.95 -14.05
CA GLN A 69 -0.78 5.54 -15.07
C GLN A 69 -1.92 4.72 -14.48
N LEU A 70 -1.74 4.12 -13.30
CA LEU A 70 -2.80 3.37 -12.60
C LEU A 70 -4.01 4.25 -12.26
N GLN A 71 -3.81 5.57 -12.11
CA GLN A 71 -4.91 6.50 -11.84
C GLN A 71 -5.97 6.54 -12.96
N VAL A 72 -5.60 6.19 -14.21
CA VAL A 72 -6.54 6.12 -15.33
C VAL A 72 -7.61 5.03 -15.14
N MET A 73 -7.35 4.04 -14.27
CA MET A 73 -8.31 2.99 -13.96
C MET A 73 -9.57 3.54 -13.29
N ASN A 74 -9.48 4.64 -12.53
CA ASN A 74 -10.63 5.24 -11.87
C ASN A 74 -11.70 5.74 -12.85
N PRO A 75 -11.40 6.70 -13.75
CA PRO A 75 -12.38 7.15 -14.74
C PRO A 75 -12.79 6.02 -15.70
N ALA A 76 -11.91 5.08 -16.02
CA ALA A 76 -12.25 3.92 -16.84
C ALA A 76 -13.31 3.01 -16.17
N MET A 77 -13.14 2.72 -14.87
CA MET A 77 -14.10 1.93 -14.10
C MET A 77 -15.44 2.64 -13.93
N VAL A 78 -15.44 3.97 -13.76
CA VAL A 78 -16.66 4.78 -13.75
C VAL A 78 -17.37 4.71 -15.10
N LEU A 79 -16.63 4.90 -16.20
CA LEU A 79 -17.18 4.82 -17.56
C LEU A 79 -17.76 3.43 -17.86
N LEU A 80 -17.17 2.36 -17.31
CA LEU A 80 -17.68 1.00 -17.41
C LEU A 80 -18.89 0.76 -16.50
N MET A 81 -18.92 1.31 -15.28
CA MET A 81 -20.04 1.11 -14.35
C MET A 81 -21.28 1.92 -14.69
N ILE A 82 -21.15 3.07 -15.33
CA ILE A 82 -22.28 3.89 -15.77
C ILE A 82 -23.26 3.15 -16.69
N PRO A 83 -22.85 2.34 -17.69
CA PRO A 83 -23.79 1.52 -18.46
C PRO A 83 -24.20 0.25 -17.70
N VAL A 84 -23.31 -0.34 -16.90
CA VAL A 84 -23.59 -1.59 -16.19
C VAL A 84 -24.65 -1.40 -15.11
N CYS A 85 -24.52 -0.44 -14.20
CA CYS A 85 -25.43 -0.32 -13.06
C CYS A 85 -26.87 0.08 -13.47
N PRO A 86 -27.11 1.21 -14.17
CA PRO A 86 -28.44 1.67 -14.54
C PRO A 86 -29.00 1.02 -15.82
N GLY A 87 -28.16 0.66 -16.79
CA GLY A 87 -28.59 0.19 -18.11
C GLY A 87 -28.55 -1.33 -18.32
N GLY A 88 -27.61 -2.04 -17.68
CA GLY A 88 -27.40 -3.49 -17.87
C GLY A 88 -27.80 -4.38 -16.68
N ALA A 89 -27.67 -3.88 -15.45
CA ALA A 89 -27.83 -4.67 -14.22
C ALA A 89 -29.15 -4.38 -13.49
N TRP A 90 -29.84 -3.27 -13.78
CA TRP A 90 -31.16 -2.98 -13.20
C TRP A 90 -32.23 -4.05 -13.42
N PRO A 91 -32.29 -4.81 -14.54
CA PRO A 91 -33.24 -5.93 -14.62
C PRO A 91 -32.91 -7.10 -13.67
N LEU A 92 -31.69 -7.17 -13.11
CA LEU A 92 -31.24 -8.22 -12.21
C LEU A 92 -31.14 -7.75 -10.74
N LEU A 93 -31.08 -6.44 -10.51
CA LEU A 93 -30.96 -5.85 -9.18
C LEU A 93 -32.33 -5.39 -8.68
N PRO A 94 -32.68 -5.66 -7.41
CA PRO A 94 -33.89 -5.11 -6.81
C PRO A 94 -33.82 -3.58 -6.74
N ASP A 95 -34.97 -2.92 -6.83
CA ASP A 95 -35.07 -1.46 -6.64
C ASP A 95 -34.66 -1.08 -5.21
N MET A 96 -33.40 -0.71 -5.05
CA MET A 96 -32.85 -0.29 -3.77
C MET A 96 -33.05 1.23 -3.55
N PRO A 97 -33.49 1.67 -2.36
CA PRO A 97 -33.50 3.08 -2.02
C PRO A 97 -32.09 3.70 -2.08
N PRO A 98 -31.98 5.01 -2.35
CA PRO A 98 -30.69 5.68 -2.49
C PRO A 98 -29.73 5.47 -1.31
N LEU A 99 -30.27 5.42 -0.09
CA LEU A 99 -29.46 5.25 1.12
C LEU A 99 -28.78 3.86 1.19
N GLN A 100 -29.46 2.80 0.75
CA GLN A 100 -28.86 1.45 0.71
C GLN A 100 -27.74 1.37 -0.34
N LYS A 101 -27.88 2.05 -1.48
CA LYS A 101 -26.83 2.13 -2.50
C LYS A 101 -25.57 2.80 -1.94
N MET A 102 -25.73 3.86 -1.16
CA MET A 102 -24.61 4.53 -0.48
C MET A 102 -23.91 3.60 0.52
N PHE A 103 -24.69 2.85 1.32
CA PHE A 103 -24.14 1.88 2.26
C PHE A 103 -23.37 0.74 1.58
N ILE A 104 -23.91 0.17 0.50
CA ILE A 104 -23.24 -0.87 -0.30
C ILE A 104 -21.93 -0.35 -0.87
N GLY A 105 -21.92 0.88 -1.42
CA GLY A 105 -20.70 1.54 -1.89
C GLY A 105 -19.65 1.69 -0.78
N GLY A 106 -20.08 2.07 0.44
CA GLY A 106 -19.20 2.13 1.61
C GLY A 106 -18.60 0.77 1.99
N MET A 107 -19.40 -0.31 1.94
CA MET A 107 -18.93 -1.66 2.23
C MET A 107 -17.92 -2.16 1.18
N LEU A 108 -18.15 -1.86 -0.11
CA LEU A 108 -17.21 -2.15 -1.19
C LEU A 108 -15.88 -1.41 -1.00
N ALA A 109 -15.94 -0.13 -0.60
CA ALA A 109 -14.76 0.65 -0.28
C ALA A 109 -13.99 0.02 0.90
N ALA A 110 -14.67 -0.39 1.97
CA ALA A 110 -14.03 -1.07 3.09
C ALA A 110 -13.31 -2.36 2.67
N MET A 111 -13.92 -3.17 1.81
CA MET A 111 -13.27 -4.38 1.27
C MET A 111 -12.04 -4.06 0.40
N ALA A 112 -12.09 -2.97 -0.38
CA ALA A 112 -10.94 -2.52 -1.16
C ALA A 112 -9.77 -2.08 -0.27
N PHE A 113 -10.04 -1.48 0.90
CA PHE A 113 -8.99 -1.16 1.86
C PHE A 113 -8.41 -2.40 2.54
N VAL A 114 -9.23 -3.41 2.81
CA VAL A 114 -8.75 -4.70 3.33
C VAL A 114 -7.82 -5.38 2.32
N SER A 115 -8.18 -5.40 1.04
CA SER A 115 -7.32 -5.99 0.00
C SER A 115 -6.02 -5.21 -0.19
N ALA A 116 -6.07 -3.87 -0.16
CA ALA A 116 -4.87 -3.03 -0.16
C ALA A 116 -3.98 -3.30 1.06
N GLY A 117 -4.56 -3.49 2.26
CA GLY A 117 -3.81 -3.85 3.45
C GLY A 117 -3.13 -5.21 3.35
N ILE A 118 -3.81 -6.21 2.80
CA ILE A 118 -3.22 -7.54 2.55
C ILE A 118 -2.05 -7.43 1.56
N LEU A 119 -2.22 -6.64 0.49
CA LEU A 119 -1.16 -6.37 -0.48
C LEU A 119 0.05 -5.70 0.16
N GLN A 120 -0.18 -4.69 1.02
CA GLN A 120 0.87 -3.99 1.76
C GLN A 120 1.70 -4.95 2.62
N ILE A 121 1.07 -5.91 3.31
CA ILE A 121 1.79 -6.95 4.08
C ILE A 121 2.69 -7.79 3.17
N GLY A 122 2.23 -8.11 1.96
CA GLY A 122 3.05 -8.80 0.96
C GLY A 122 4.27 -7.98 0.53
N ILE A 123 4.07 -6.70 0.26
CA ILE A 123 5.15 -5.76 -0.11
C ILE A 123 6.19 -5.67 1.01
N GLU A 124 5.75 -5.50 2.26
CA GLU A 124 6.65 -5.36 3.43
C GLU A 124 7.46 -6.62 3.72
N ARG A 125 6.95 -7.81 3.37
CA ARG A 125 7.71 -9.06 3.46
C ARG A 125 8.77 -9.18 2.36
N SER A 126 8.51 -8.62 1.18
CA SER A 126 9.40 -8.68 0.02
C SER A 126 10.43 -7.54 -0.03
N THR A 127 10.15 -6.44 0.66
CA THR A 127 11.01 -5.25 0.70
C THR A 127 11.96 -5.31 1.90
N LEU A 128 13.13 -4.68 1.77
CA LEU A 128 14.13 -4.52 2.84
C LEU A 128 13.45 -4.00 4.12
N GLN A 129 13.26 -4.87 5.12
CA GLN A 129 12.78 -4.43 6.42
C GLN A 129 13.89 -3.63 7.11
N VAL A 130 13.57 -2.41 7.51
CA VAL A 130 14.49 -1.57 8.28
C VAL A 130 14.75 -2.27 9.62
N PRO A 131 16.00 -2.61 9.97
CA PRO A 131 16.31 -3.30 11.21
C PRO A 131 15.87 -2.48 12.42
N GLY A 132 15.25 -3.14 13.41
CA GLY A 132 14.85 -2.52 14.67
C GLY A 132 16.05 -2.17 15.57
N HIS A 133 15.78 -1.66 16.78
CA HIS A 133 16.85 -1.40 17.76
C HIS A 133 17.67 -2.67 18.03
N ARG A 134 19.00 -2.56 17.94
CA ARG A 134 19.96 -3.67 18.10
C ARG A 134 19.86 -4.78 17.03
N GLN A 135 19.41 -4.45 15.82
CA GLN A 135 19.48 -5.33 14.66
C GLN A 135 20.34 -4.70 13.56
N THR A 136 20.93 -5.52 12.71
CA THR A 136 21.68 -5.06 11.53
C THR A 136 21.06 -5.69 10.28
N GLY A 137 20.86 -4.88 9.25
CA GLY A 137 20.42 -5.32 7.93
C GLY A 137 21.57 -5.27 6.95
N LEU A 138 21.83 -6.37 6.26
CA LEU A 138 22.86 -6.45 5.24
C LEU A 138 22.20 -6.58 3.87
N VAL A 139 22.47 -5.62 2.98
CA VAL A 139 22.03 -5.65 1.58
C VAL A 139 23.23 -5.98 0.72
N ILE A 140 23.19 -7.13 0.06
CA ILE A 140 24.25 -7.55 -0.84
C ILE A 140 23.76 -7.38 -2.27
N MET A 141 24.51 -6.61 -3.05
CA MET A 141 24.23 -6.38 -4.47
C MET A 141 25.27 -7.09 -5.32
N ASN A 142 24.83 -8.03 -6.16
CA ASN A 142 25.70 -8.71 -7.11
C ASN A 142 25.59 -8.04 -8.47
N THR A 143 26.63 -7.34 -8.88
CA THR A 143 26.72 -6.70 -10.22
C THR A 143 27.39 -7.61 -11.26
N LEU A 144 27.78 -8.82 -10.89
CA LEU A 144 28.44 -9.77 -11.78
C LEU A 144 27.41 -10.60 -12.58
N GLY A 145 27.80 -11.02 -13.79
CA GLY A 145 27.01 -11.90 -14.64
C GLY A 145 27.03 -13.39 -14.22
N CYS A 146 27.22 -13.67 -12.94
CA CYS A 146 27.33 -15.02 -12.39
C CYS A 146 26.76 -15.07 -10.96
N ALA A 147 26.34 -16.25 -10.51
CA ALA A 147 25.89 -16.41 -9.12
C ALA A 147 27.08 -16.37 -8.16
N VAL A 148 26.94 -15.63 -7.06
CA VAL A 148 27.97 -15.50 -6.01
C VAL A 148 27.42 -16.05 -4.70
N ASP A 149 28.17 -16.97 -4.07
CA ASP A 149 27.79 -17.52 -2.79
C ASP A 149 28.32 -16.63 -1.65
N MET A 150 27.40 -16.12 -0.84
CA MET A 150 27.70 -15.28 0.32
C MET A 150 27.47 -16.08 1.59
N ALA A 151 28.51 -16.25 2.39
CA ALA A 151 28.42 -16.91 3.70
C ALA A 151 28.63 -15.89 4.83
N ILE A 152 27.73 -15.91 5.82
CA ILE A 152 27.92 -15.22 7.09
C ILE A 152 28.26 -16.27 8.15
N ARG A 153 29.36 -16.05 8.86
CA ARG A 153 29.82 -16.98 9.90
C ARG A 153 28.75 -17.11 11.00
N GLY A 154 28.07 -18.27 11.04
CA GLY A 154 27.10 -18.64 12.08
C GLY A 154 25.62 -18.52 11.70
N GLU A 155 25.29 -17.95 10.52
CA GLU A 155 23.90 -17.64 10.13
C GLU A 155 23.49 -18.34 8.82
N GLY A 156 24.43 -18.66 7.93
CA GLY A 156 24.17 -19.49 6.75
C GLY A 156 24.84 -19.01 5.46
N LEU A 157 24.54 -19.72 4.38
CA LEU A 157 24.95 -19.43 3.00
C LEU A 157 23.72 -18.90 2.25
N ALA A 158 23.82 -17.75 1.58
CA ALA A 158 22.86 -17.37 0.54
C ALA A 158 23.56 -17.14 -0.78
N THR A 159 22.99 -17.71 -1.83
CA THR A 159 23.44 -17.51 -3.21
C THR A 159 22.76 -16.27 -3.76
N VAL A 160 23.56 -15.32 -4.25
CA VAL A 160 23.07 -14.11 -4.91
C VAL A 160 23.12 -14.34 -6.41
N GLU A 161 21.95 -14.34 -7.07
CA GLU A 161 21.86 -14.55 -8.51
C GLU A 161 22.53 -13.43 -9.33
N GLN A 162 22.69 -13.67 -10.64
CA GLN A 162 23.33 -12.74 -11.57
C GLN A 162 22.55 -11.43 -11.64
N HIS A 163 23.23 -10.28 -11.54
CA HIS A 163 22.57 -8.97 -11.45
C HIS A 163 21.50 -8.88 -10.35
N GLY A 164 21.60 -9.75 -9.33
CA GLY A 164 20.61 -9.91 -8.28
C GLY A 164 20.98 -9.19 -6.99
N THR A 165 20.02 -9.15 -6.06
CA THR A 165 20.26 -8.67 -4.70
C THR A 165 19.85 -9.76 -3.72
N ALA A 166 20.63 -9.95 -2.66
CA ALA A 166 20.27 -10.83 -1.55
C ALA A 166 20.16 -10.00 -0.28
N LEU A 167 19.06 -10.22 0.45
CA LEU A 167 18.80 -9.62 1.73
C LEU A 167 19.03 -10.65 2.83
N MET A 168 19.86 -10.30 3.82
CA MET A 168 20.01 -11.08 5.04
C MET A 168 19.58 -10.23 6.22
N THR A 169 18.37 -10.48 6.73
CA THR A 169 17.76 -9.80 7.89
C THR A 169 16.91 -10.78 8.69
N PRO A 170 16.80 -10.64 10.03
CA PRO A 170 17.54 -9.73 10.91
C PRO A 170 18.79 -10.40 11.53
N LEU A 171 19.94 -9.74 11.45
CA LEU A 171 21.19 -10.22 12.09
C LEU A 171 21.37 -9.57 13.47
N PRO A 172 21.92 -10.31 14.46
CA PRO A 172 22.21 -9.77 15.78
C PRO A 172 23.30 -8.68 15.70
N HIS A 173 23.20 -7.68 16.57
CA HIS A 173 24.16 -6.57 16.65
C HIS A 173 25.54 -7.04 17.18
N LYS A 174 26.35 -7.65 16.31
CA LYS A 174 27.70 -8.15 16.58
C LYS A 174 28.63 -7.86 15.39
N GLY A 175 29.94 -8.10 15.55
CA GLY A 175 30.87 -8.11 14.41
C GLY A 175 30.54 -9.27 13.47
N LEU A 176 30.36 -8.97 12.19
CA LEU A 176 29.97 -9.96 11.18
C LEU A 176 31.15 -10.21 10.23
N THR A 177 31.56 -11.47 10.08
CA THR A 177 32.52 -11.88 9.05
C THR A 177 31.75 -12.34 7.82
N VAL A 178 31.78 -11.54 6.76
CA VAL A 178 31.14 -11.87 5.48
C VAL A 178 32.19 -12.49 4.56
N THR A 179 31.87 -13.66 4.02
CA THR A 179 32.73 -14.38 3.07
C THR A 179 32.03 -14.47 1.72
N ALA A 180 32.54 -13.76 0.72
CA ALA A 180 32.05 -13.84 -0.65
C ALA A 180 32.86 -14.88 -1.43
N THR A 181 32.18 -15.77 -2.16
CA THR A 181 32.80 -16.79 -3.00
C THR A 181 32.25 -16.70 -4.42
N SER A 182 33.11 -16.35 -5.39
CA SER A 182 32.74 -16.30 -6.81
C SER A 182 33.28 -17.48 -7.62
N PRO A 183 32.55 -17.96 -8.63
CA PRO A 183 33.03 -18.88 -9.66
C PRO A 183 34.23 -18.34 -10.45
N VAL A 184 35.05 -19.26 -10.99
CA VAL A 184 36.34 -19.00 -11.64
C VAL A 184 36.25 -18.07 -12.88
N ASN A 185 35.07 -17.99 -13.52
CA ASN A 185 34.86 -17.31 -14.81
C ASN A 185 33.85 -16.14 -14.76
N CYS A 186 33.67 -15.49 -13.61
CA CYS A 186 32.61 -14.49 -13.41
C CYS A 186 32.83 -13.11 -14.05
N ALA A 187 34.07 -12.67 -14.19
CA ALA A 187 34.41 -11.27 -14.51
C ALA A 187 35.13 -11.12 -15.86
N GLY A 188 34.92 -12.05 -16.79
CA GLY A 188 35.62 -12.07 -18.09
C GLY A 188 37.14 -12.28 -17.99
N ARG A 189 37.65 -12.61 -16.79
CA ARG A 189 39.03 -13.01 -16.50
C ARG A 189 38.97 -14.35 -15.77
N VAL A 190 39.85 -15.29 -16.14
CA VAL A 190 40.06 -16.55 -15.40
C VAL A 190 40.65 -16.19 -14.04
N MET A 191 39.79 -16.02 -13.04
CA MET A 191 40.19 -15.68 -11.67
C MET A 191 40.17 -16.96 -10.84
N LYS A 192 41.20 -17.20 -10.01
CA LYS A 192 41.09 -18.23 -8.95
C LYS A 192 39.90 -17.88 -8.04
N LYS A 193 39.23 -18.90 -7.47
CA LYS A 193 38.19 -18.75 -6.45
C LYS A 193 38.62 -17.68 -5.43
N HIS A 194 37.98 -16.51 -5.47
CA HIS A 194 38.36 -15.39 -4.61
C HIS A 194 37.48 -15.43 -3.36
N ILE A 195 38.11 -15.54 -2.20
CA ILE A 195 37.46 -15.57 -0.90
C ILE A 195 37.81 -14.26 -0.21
N THR A 196 36.94 -13.26 -0.30
CA THR A 196 37.11 -12.00 0.43
C THR A 196 36.44 -12.14 1.79
N LYS A 197 37.20 -11.96 2.86
CA LYS A 197 36.71 -11.94 4.23
C LYS A 197 36.84 -10.52 4.76
N GLU A 198 35.70 -9.86 4.97
CA GLU A 198 35.66 -8.56 5.61
C GLU A 198 34.97 -8.68 6.98
N GLU A 199 35.56 -8.05 8.00
CA GLU A 199 34.96 -7.91 9.31
C GLU A 199 34.21 -6.59 9.36
N LEU A 200 32.89 -6.66 9.23
CA LEU A 200 32.04 -5.49 9.32
C LEU A 200 31.82 -5.14 10.80
N LYS A 201 32.51 -4.10 11.25
CA LYS A 201 32.22 -3.47 12.55
C LYS A 201 30.95 -2.65 12.41
N THR A 202 29.90 -3.07 13.09
CA THR A 202 28.67 -2.27 13.27
C THR A 202 28.93 -1.15 14.28
N VAL A 203 28.06 -0.16 14.38
CA VAL A 203 28.23 1.05 15.23
C VAL A 203 28.46 0.73 16.73
N ALA A 204 28.21 -0.49 17.19
CA ALA A 204 28.52 -0.94 18.56
C ALA A 204 29.93 -1.52 18.74
N GLY A 205 30.72 -1.61 17.67
CA GLY A 205 32.14 -1.98 17.71
C GLY A 205 33.09 -0.78 17.62
N MET A 206 32.56 0.45 17.64
CA MET A 206 33.30 1.69 17.93
C MET A 206 33.31 1.95 19.43
#